data_AF-A0A0C1Q7Y4-F1
#
_entry.id   AF-A0A0C1Q7Y4-F1
#
_cell.length_a   1.000
_cell.length_b   1.000
_cell.length_c   1.000
_cell.angle_alpha   90.00
_cell.angle_beta   90.00
_cell.angle_gamma   90.00
#
_symmetry.space_group_name_H-M   'P 1'
#
loop_
_entity.id
_entity.type
_entity.pdbx_description
1 polymer ?
#
loop_
_entity_poly.entity_id
_entity_poly.type
_entity_poly.pdbx_seq_one_letter_code
_entity_poly.pdbx_strand_id
1 'polypeptide(L)'
;MKSSKVNAGDWIKVGETGIDAYVFHVHSEDEISAGYYQNKEKAIREDFVWDGQRWQFKTMMPCGLYLRGHDATIVKNGPYFNKPFK
;
A
#
# COMPACT_ATOMS: atom_id res chain seq x y z
N MET A 1 4.84 -17.80 -13.17
CA MET A 1 5.02 -16.39 -12.76
C MET A 1 5.45 -16.39 -11.31
N LYS A 2 6.42 -15.54 -10.91
CA LYS A 2 6.86 -15.48 -9.50
C LYS A 2 5.85 -14.64 -8.72
N SER A 3 5.17 -15.27 -7.77
CA SER A 3 4.32 -14.62 -6.76
C SER A 3 5.14 -13.57 -6.01
N SER A 4 4.60 -12.35 -5.87
CA SER A 4 5.16 -11.34 -4.98
C SER A 4 4.83 -11.73 -3.56
N LYS A 5 5.72 -12.47 -2.91
CA LYS A 5 5.61 -12.78 -1.48
C LYS A 5 5.64 -11.47 -0.68
N VAL A 6 4.46 -10.98 -0.34
CA VAL A 6 4.23 -9.80 0.51
C VAL A 6 3.43 -10.23 1.74
N ASN A 7 3.73 -9.61 2.88
CA ASN A 7 3.01 -9.85 4.13
C ASN A 7 2.36 -8.56 4.62
N ALA A 8 1.35 -8.69 5.48
CA ALA A 8 0.85 -7.55 6.23
C ALA A 8 1.98 -6.97 7.10
N GLY A 9 2.12 -5.64 7.06
CA GLY A 9 3.24 -4.93 7.69
C GLY A 9 4.37 -4.54 6.73
N ASP A 10 4.41 -5.09 5.52
CA ASP A 10 5.43 -4.74 4.54
C ASP A 10 5.13 -3.39 3.87
N TRP A 11 6.19 -2.71 3.46
CA TRP A 11 6.13 -1.56 2.57
C TRP A 11 6.44 -2.00 1.14
N ILE A 12 5.57 -1.63 0.21
CA ILE A 12 5.66 -2.01 -1.20
C ILE A 12 5.50 -0.81 -2.11
N LYS A 13 5.79 -1.01 -3.39
CA LYS A 13 5.56 -0.05 -4.47
C LYS A 13 4.33 -0.43 -5.26
N VAL A 14 3.38 0.51 -5.38
CA VAL A 14 2.12 0.33 -6.11
C VAL A 14 1.95 1.37 -7.22
N GLY A 15 1.17 1.01 -8.23
CA GLY A 15 0.87 1.83 -9.40
C GLY A 15 2.09 2.06 -10.31
N GLU A 16 1.86 2.77 -11.41
CA GLU A 16 2.91 3.06 -12.39
C GLU A 16 4.00 3.99 -11.88
N THR A 17 3.63 4.90 -10.97
CA THR A 17 4.55 5.92 -10.42
C THR A 17 5.35 5.42 -9.22
N GLY A 18 5.13 4.19 -8.75
CA GLY A 18 5.88 3.61 -7.63
C GLY A 18 5.59 4.29 -6.29
N ILE A 19 4.32 4.39 -5.93
CA ILE A 19 3.86 4.97 -4.67
C ILE A 19 4.22 4.01 -3.52
N ASP A 20 4.77 4.54 -2.42
CA ASP A 20 4.97 3.77 -1.20
C ASP A 20 3.62 3.47 -0.54
N ALA A 21 3.30 2.18 -0.40
CA ALA A 21 2.10 1.71 0.26
C ALA A 21 2.44 0.69 1.35
N TYR A 22 1.71 0.77 2.45
CA TYR A 22 1.80 -0.14 3.59
C TYR A 22 0.73 -1.22 3.48
N VAL A 23 1.12 -2.49 3.52
CA VAL A 23 0.20 -3.61 3.41
C VAL A 23 -0.54 -3.81 4.72
N PHE A 24 -1.85 -3.58 4.72
CA PHE A 24 -2.71 -3.82 5.87
C PHE A 24 -3.26 -5.26 5.89
N HIS A 25 -3.54 -5.80 4.71
CA HIS A 25 -4.13 -7.13 4.57
C HIS A 25 -3.70 -7.79 3.27
N VAL A 26 -3.48 -9.11 3.30
CA VAL A 26 -3.22 -9.92 2.10
C VAL A 26 -4.44 -10.80 1.88
N HIS A 27 -5.16 -10.59 0.77
CA HIS A 27 -6.35 -11.37 0.43
C HIS A 27 -5.98 -12.67 -0.27
N SER A 28 -4.99 -12.62 -1.16
CA SER A 28 -4.42 -13.76 -1.89
C SER A 28 -2.98 -13.43 -2.33
N GLU A 29 -2.33 -14.36 -3.03
CA GLU A 29 -0.99 -14.13 -3.59
C GLU A 29 -0.93 -12.95 -4.57
N ASP A 30 -2.06 -12.66 -5.23
CA ASP A 30 -2.17 -11.64 -6.27
C ASP A 30 -3.11 -10.50 -5.87
N GLU A 31 -3.63 -10.47 -4.65
CA GLU A 31 -4.53 -9.41 -4.18
C GLU A 31 -4.24 -9.00 -2.74
N ILE A 32 -4.06 -7.69 -2.54
CA ILE A 32 -3.76 -7.09 -1.24
C ILE A 32 -4.59 -5.85 -1.01
N SER A 33 -4.69 -5.46 0.26
CA SER A 33 -5.23 -4.18 0.68
C SER A 33 -4.12 -3.38 1.33
N ALA A 34 -3.74 -2.27 0.70
CA ALA A 34 -2.62 -1.44 1.12
C ALA A 34 -3.04 0.02 1.22
N GLY A 35 -2.42 0.76 2.13
CA GLY A 35 -2.66 2.18 2.28
C GLY A 35 -1.47 3.02 1.89
N TYR A 36 -1.74 4.18 1.30
CA TYR A 36 -0.73 5.11 0.82
C TYR A 36 -1.12 6.55 1.16
N TYR A 37 -0.13 7.44 1.16
CA TYR A 37 -0.34 8.87 1.41
C TYR A 37 -0.37 9.64 0.10
N GLN A 38 -1.58 9.94 -0.37
CA GLN A 38 -1.83 10.63 -1.62
C GLN A 38 -1.65 12.14 -1.45
N ASN A 39 -0.88 12.75 -2.36
CA ASN A 39 -0.71 14.20 -2.49
C ASN A 39 -0.29 14.93 -1.20
N LYS A 40 0.34 14.22 -0.24
CA LYS A 40 0.65 14.73 1.09
C LYS A 40 -0.56 15.32 1.83
N GLU A 41 -1.74 14.81 1.53
CA GLU A 41 -2.99 15.34 2.07
C GLU A 41 -3.86 14.22 2.64
N LYS A 42 -3.99 13.11 1.89
CA LYS A 42 -4.99 12.08 2.15
C LYS A 42 -4.33 10.72 2.36
N ALA A 43 -4.62 10.11 3.50
CA ALA A 43 -4.28 8.71 3.77
C ALA A 43 -5.42 7.84 3.26
N ILE A 44 -5.15 7.01 2.25
CA ILE A 44 -6.17 6.24 1.53
C ILE A 44 -5.75 4.77 1.58
N ARG A 45 -6.72 3.88 1.75
CA ARG A 45 -6.56 2.43 1.63
C ARG A 45 -7.32 1.92 0.41
N GLU A 46 -6.63 1.16 -0.44
CA GLU A 46 -7.19 0.54 -1.64
C GLU A 46 -6.74 -0.90 -1.78
N ASP A 47 -7.47 -1.62 -2.62
CA ASP A 47 -7.08 -2.96 -3.02
C ASP A 47 -6.25 -2.91 -4.29
N PHE A 48 -5.21 -3.72 -4.31
CA PHE A 48 -4.25 -3.82 -5.41
C PHE A 48 -4.17 -5.26 -5.88
N VAL A 49 -4.00 -5.42 -7.19
CA VAL A 49 -3.83 -6.71 -7.85
C VAL A 49 -2.44 -6.78 -8.47
N TRP A 50 -1.81 -7.95 -8.38
CA TRP A 50 -0.52 -8.22 -9.02
C TRP A 50 -0.73 -8.54 -10.51
N ASP A 51 -0.11 -7.77 -11.40
CA ASP A 51 -0.19 -8.02 -12.86
C ASP A 51 0.91 -8.96 -13.39
N GLY A 52 1.75 -9.51 -12.49
CA GLY A 52 2.94 -10.28 -12.82
C GLY A 52 4.23 -9.45 -12.82
N GLN A 53 4.14 -8.12 -12.81
CA GLN A 53 5.27 -7.19 -12.79
C GLN A 53 5.20 -6.20 -11.62
N ARG A 54 4.02 -5.68 -11.29
CA ARG A 54 3.79 -4.68 -10.24
C ARG A 54 2.38 -4.78 -9.65
N TRP A 55 2.21 -4.18 -8.47
CA TRP A 55 0.91 -4.02 -7.83
C TRP A 55 0.16 -2.85 -8.46
N GLN A 56 -1.02 -3.12 -9.01
CA GLN A 56 -1.86 -2.14 -9.70
C GLN A 56 -3.17 -1.94 -8.96
N PHE A 57 -3.78 -0.75 -9.08
CA PHE A 57 -5.08 -0.47 -8.50
C PHE A 57 -6.13 -1.45 -9.06
N LYS A 58 -6.87 -2.13 -8.18
CA LYS A 58 -7.92 -3.08 -8.58
C LYS A 58 -9.04 -2.39 -9.36
N THR A 59 -9.34 -1.14 -9.03
CA THR A 59 -10.38 -0.32 -9.67
C THR A 59 -9.75 0.92 -10.32
N MET A 60 -10.23 1.30 -11.50
CA MET A 60 -9.77 2.51 -12.21
C MET A 60 -10.23 3.82 -11.54
N MET A 61 -11.22 3.75 -10.65
CA MET A 61 -11.65 4.89 -9.85
C MET A 61 -11.17 4.71 -8.41
N PRO A 62 -10.77 5.80 -7.74
CA PRO A 62 -10.41 5.75 -6.33
C PRO A 62 -11.67 5.51 -5.50
N CYS A 63 -11.96 4.24 -5.20
CA CYS A 63 -12.98 3.81 -4.25
C CYS A 63 -12.40 3.66 -2.84
N GLY A 64 -11.15 4.06 -2.66
CA GLY A 64 -10.43 3.89 -1.42
C GLY A 64 -11.08 4.49 -0.19
N LEU A 65 -10.88 3.77 0.92
CA LEU A 65 -11.34 4.18 2.22
C LEU A 65 -10.35 5.16 2.82
N TYR A 66 -10.85 6.28 3.34
CA TYR A 66 -10.03 7.22 4.11
C TYR A 66 -9.56 6.56 5.40
N LEU A 67 -8.25 6.42 5.54
CA LEU A 67 -7.63 5.95 6.77
C LEU A 67 -7.75 7.03 7.86
N ARG A 68 -7.86 6.58 9.12
CA ARG A 68 -7.94 7.45 10.30
C ARG A 68 -7.05 6.91 11.42
N GLY A 69 -6.77 7.76 12.40
CA GLY A 69 -6.02 7.37 13.60
C GLY A 69 -4.65 6.79 13.27
N HIS A 70 -4.33 5.65 13.88
CA HIS A 70 -3.03 5.00 13.77
C HIS A 70 -2.66 4.64 12.33
N ASP A 71 -3.60 4.08 11.56
CA ASP A 71 -3.36 3.65 10.18
C ASP A 71 -3.00 4.83 9.26
N ALA A 72 -3.66 5.97 9.47
CA ALA A 72 -3.32 7.20 8.74
C ALA A 72 -1.92 7.70 9.11
N THR A 73 -1.52 7.58 10.38
CA THR A 73 -0.18 7.98 10.84
C THR A 73 0.90 7.11 10.21
N ILE A 74 0.71 5.79 10.11
CA ILE A 74 1.66 4.87 9.46
C ILE A 74 1.96 5.34 8.04
N VAL A 75 0.92 5.54 7.22
CA VAL A 75 1.11 5.90 5.81
C VAL A 75 1.67 7.32 5.62
N LYS A 76 1.31 8.26 6.50
CA LYS A 76 1.85 9.62 6.50
C LYS A 76 3.34 9.68 6.83
N ASN A 77 3.76 8.84 7.77
CA ASN A 77 5.14 8.75 8.19
C ASN A 77 6.02 8.07 7.12
N GLY A 78 5.45 7.15 6.36
CA GLY A 78 6.15 6.48 5.28
C GLY A 78 7.13 5.39 5.75
N PRO A 79 7.77 4.67 4.81
CA PRO A 79 8.67 3.55 5.12
C PRO A 79 9.94 3.98 5.87
N TYR A 80 10.33 5.24 5.78
CA TYR A 80 11.59 5.74 6.35
C TYR A 80 11.49 6.18 7.81
N PHE A 81 10.28 6.38 8.34
CA PHE A 81 10.09 6.79 9.73
C PHE A 81 10.19 5.61 10.71
N ASN A 82 10.03 4.38 10.22
CA ASN A 82 10.08 3.17 11.05
C ASN A 82 11.49 2.56 11.13
N LYS A 83 12.53 3.32 10.77
CA LYS A 83 13.91 2.89 11.05
C LYS A 83 14.15 3.09 12.56
N PRO A 84 14.42 2.03 13.34
CA PRO A 84 15.06 2.25 14.63
C PRO A 84 16.34 3.04 14.35
N PHE A 85 16.48 4.20 14.99
CA PHE A 85 17.75 4.90 15.04
C PHE A 85 18.78 3.87 15.53
N LYS A 86 19.76 3.58 14.68
CA LYS A 86 20.84 2.66 14.98
C LYS A 86 21.91 3.36 15.80
#